data_AF-A0A2S6II19-F1
#
_entry.id   AF-A0A2S6II19-F1
#
_cell.length_a   1.000
_cell.length_b   1.000
_cell.length_c   1.000
_cell.angle_alpha   90.00
_cell.angle_beta   90.00
_cell.angle_gamma   90.00
#
_symmetry.space_group_name_H-M   'P 1'
#
loop_
_entity.id
_entity.type
_entity.pdbx_description
1 polymer ?
#
loop_
_entity_poly.entity_id
_entity_poly.type
_entity_poly.pdbx_seq_one_letter_code
_entity_poly.pdbx_strand_id
1 'polypeptide(L)'
;MAQVTAPDPSTWKAQLPRIDSMEIDHDVRAEPARWLPRGVLLDEQAFRARHRLLLALLVLHVPVLAVLGVWQGQTGPALWGQLAAVAVAAVLGNVLTSQAGRASAVGLGLMVCADVLVHVGGGLTDLHIWFYVLLAMISLYQAWAPFLLAVAFVAVHHVALTLLDPHAVFSDPRAQADPIPFAALHAAFLLAEATALAYGWKFTEQADRARRQEQQRAAAQQRAQVAAQEALAAERAAAAEEATRRLQEREARAAELAGALAQLQSSGARLTDNVASADEVISGLSEAFSRIAAVADRASGTAQDADTRSRASAVTIERLAGTMTEIDAIATSISGIADQTNLLALNATIEAARAGELGKGFAVVAGEVKDLASETAQATERIRRVVDAVRGDVQEAATSLGAIQDVMRGVVEAQGTIASAVAEQSSATAGVRSTIAEAATDAQRMSRSLEGITLLT
;
A
#
# COMPACT_ATOMS: atom_id res chain seq x y z
N MET A 1 -14.83 2.89 -19.91
CA MET A 1 -14.98 1.55 -20.51
C MET A 1 -13.62 1.15 -21.08
N ALA A 2 -12.84 0.40 -20.31
CA ALA A 2 -11.61 -0.23 -20.79
C ALA A 2 -11.92 -1.72 -21.03
N GLN A 3 -11.69 -2.20 -22.25
CA GLN A 3 -11.91 -3.60 -22.64
C GLN A 3 -10.91 -4.49 -21.91
N VAL A 4 -11.41 -5.36 -21.03
CA VAL A 4 -10.64 -6.46 -20.45
C VAL A 4 -10.67 -7.61 -21.45
N THR A 5 -9.58 -7.79 -22.19
CA THR A 5 -9.35 -8.96 -23.05
C THR A 5 -9.14 -10.20 -22.18
N ALA A 6 -9.96 -11.23 -22.39
CA ALA A 6 -9.80 -12.53 -21.74
C ALA A 6 -8.46 -13.19 -22.15
N PRO A 7 -7.78 -13.89 -21.23
CA PRO A 7 -6.49 -14.51 -21.52
C PRO A 7 -6.63 -15.72 -22.46
N ASP A 8 -5.60 -15.90 -23.30
CA ASP A 8 -5.50 -16.94 -24.33
C ASP A 8 -5.54 -18.37 -23.72
N PRO A 9 -6.49 -19.23 -24.14
CA PRO A 9 -6.55 -20.62 -23.72
C PRO A 9 -5.38 -21.50 -24.23
N SER A 10 -4.37 -20.96 -24.92
CA SER A 10 -3.16 -21.73 -25.22
C SER A 10 -2.22 -21.88 -24.01
N THR A 11 -2.36 -21.03 -22.98
CA THR A 11 -1.44 -20.97 -21.82
C THR A 11 -1.66 -22.05 -20.75
N TRP A 12 -2.84 -22.68 -20.67
CA TRP A 12 -3.13 -23.72 -19.67
C TRP A 12 -2.58 -25.11 -20.03
N LYS A 13 -2.16 -25.34 -21.28
CA LYS A 13 -1.65 -26.65 -21.72
C LYS A 13 -0.18 -26.90 -21.35
N ALA A 14 0.58 -25.88 -20.95
CA ALA A 14 2.03 -26.00 -20.76
C ALA A 14 2.47 -26.38 -19.33
N GLN A 15 1.55 -26.50 -18.36
CA GLN A 15 1.89 -26.73 -16.95
C GLN A 15 1.13 -27.89 -16.30
N LEU A 16 0.65 -28.85 -17.09
CA LEU A 16 0.15 -30.11 -16.53
C LEU A 16 1.33 -31.09 -16.41
N PRO A 17 1.65 -31.61 -15.20
CA PRO A 17 2.62 -32.69 -15.08
C PRO A 17 2.14 -33.86 -15.92
N ARG A 18 3.03 -34.40 -16.78
CA ARG A 18 2.76 -35.64 -17.51
C ARG A 18 2.42 -36.70 -16.47
N ILE A 19 1.16 -37.12 -16.44
CA ILE A 19 0.76 -38.34 -15.77
C ILE A 19 1.31 -39.44 -16.66
N ASP A 20 2.55 -39.85 -16.38
CA ASP A 20 3.11 -41.06 -16.99
C ASP A 20 2.11 -42.18 -16.73
N SER A 21 1.72 -42.81 -17.84
CA SER A 21 0.85 -43.96 -17.89
C SER A 21 1.19 -44.91 -16.75
N MET A 22 0.21 -45.16 -15.89
CA MET A 22 0.22 -46.20 -14.88
C MET A 22 0.60 -47.51 -15.60
N GLU A 23 1.88 -47.85 -15.52
CA GLU A 23 2.44 -49.09 -16.02
C GLU A 23 1.84 -50.19 -15.15
N ILE A 24 0.70 -50.72 -15.59
CA ILE A 24 0.11 -51.92 -15.02
C ILE A 24 1.06 -53.04 -15.44
N ASP A 25 2.02 -53.31 -14.55
CA ASP A 25 2.97 -54.40 -14.64
C ASP A 25 2.21 -55.72 -14.79
N HIS A 26 2.10 -56.18 -16.04
CA HIS A 26 1.55 -57.46 -16.42
C HIS A 26 2.68 -58.49 -16.55
N ASP A 27 3.57 -58.61 -15.55
CA ASP A 27 4.49 -59.74 -15.49
C ASP A 27 3.80 -60.97 -14.87
N VAL A 28 3.00 -61.64 -15.72
CA VAL A 28 2.37 -62.95 -15.49
C VAL A 28 3.23 -64.05 -16.11
N ARG A 29 4.56 -63.97 -15.99
CA ARG A 29 5.43 -65.14 -16.15
C ARG A 29 5.54 -65.83 -14.79
N ALA A 30 4.84 -66.96 -14.67
CA ALA A 30 4.90 -67.83 -13.51
C ALA A 30 6.28 -68.47 -13.42
N GLU A 31 7.23 -67.77 -12.79
CA GLU A 31 8.47 -68.40 -12.35
C GLU A 31 8.16 -69.36 -11.18
N PRO A 32 8.69 -70.60 -11.20
CA PRO A 32 8.56 -71.52 -10.05
C PRO A 32 9.13 -70.93 -8.74
N ALA A 33 9.92 -69.85 -8.83
CA ALA A 33 10.43 -69.06 -7.70
C ALA A 33 9.35 -68.34 -6.86
N ARG A 34 8.10 -68.21 -7.32
CA ARG A 34 7.02 -67.59 -6.51
C ARG A 34 6.52 -68.47 -5.37
N TRP A 35 6.75 -69.79 -5.40
CA TRP A 35 6.25 -70.72 -4.39
C TRP A 35 7.19 -70.92 -3.21
N LEU A 36 8.47 -70.61 -3.40
CA LEU A 36 9.50 -70.78 -2.39
C LEU A 36 9.70 -69.48 -1.58
N PRO A 37 10.01 -69.59 -0.27
CA PRO A 37 10.46 -68.44 0.51
C PRO A 37 11.80 -67.91 -0.01
N ARG A 38 12.09 -66.62 0.19
CA ARG A 38 13.27 -66.01 -0.45
C ARG A 38 14.58 -66.30 0.26
N GLY A 39 14.60 -66.62 1.55
CA GLY A 39 15.87 -66.76 2.27
C GLY A 39 16.48 -65.47 2.77
N VAL A 40 15.69 -64.42 2.99
CA VAL A 40 16.25 -63.12 3.38
C VAL A 40 16.74 -63.17 4.83
N LEU A 41 17.93 -62.62 5.06
CA LEU A 41 18.48 -62.45 6.40
C LEU A 41 17.48 -61.70 7.29
N LEU A 42 17.27 -62.24 8.49
CA LEU A 42 16.42 -61.62 9.48
C LEU A 42 17.06 -60.31 9.96
N ASP A 43 16.22 -59.37 10.39
CA ASP A 43 16.75 -58.25 11.15
C ASP A 43 17.48 -58.76 12.40
N GLU A 44 18.46 -57.99 12.85
CA GLU A 44 19.40 -58.45 13.86
C GLU A 44 18.73 -58.76 15.21
N GLN A 45 17.55 -58.18 15.48
CA GLN A 45 16.78 -58.47 16.69
C GLN A 45 16.04 -59.81 16.57
N ALA A 46 15.34 -60.04 15.46
CA ALA A 46 14.66 -61.29 15.17
C ALA A 46 15.65 -62.45 15.07
N PHE A 47 16.80 -62.26 14.41
CA PHE A 47 17.86 -63.27 14.35
C PHE A 47 18.36 -63.65 15.74
N ARG A 48 18.76 -62.67 16.57
CA ARG A 48 19.28 -62.93 17.93
C ARG A 48 18.26 -63.61 18.83
N ALA A 49 16.98 -63.28 18.71
CA ALA A 49 15.93 -63.94 19.48
C ALA A 49 15.84 -65.44 19.14
N ARG A 50 15.76 -65.77 17.86
CA ARG A 50 15.65 -67.16 17.36
C ARG A 50 16.94 -67.94 17.57
N HIS A 51 18.08 -67.31 17.33
CA HIS A 51 19.39 -67.90 17.51
C HIS A 51 19.67 -68.28 18.96
N ARG A 52 19.33 -67.40 19.92
CA ARG A 52 19.48 -67.72 21.36
C ARG A 52 18.63 -68.93 21.77
N LEU A 53 17.40 -69.02 21.27
CA LEU A 53 16.52 -70.14 21.55
C LEU A 53 17.13 -71.45 21.04
N LEU A 54 17.55 -71.50 19.78
CA LEU A 54 18.09 -72.70 19.14
C LEU A 54 19.46 -73.10 19.68
N LEU A 55 20.30 -72.11 20.02
CA LEU A 55 21.58 -72.34 20.68
C LEU A 55 21.39 -72.88 22.11
N ALA A 56 20.44 -72.31 22.88
CA ALA A 56 20.14 -72.81 24.22
C ALA A 56 19.62 -74.25 24.15
N LEU A 57 18.77 -74.55 23.17
CA LEU A 57 18.31 -75.91 22.89
C LEU A 57 19.50 -76.84 22.61
N LEU A 58 20.43 -76.44 21.72
CA LEU A 58 21.63 -77.22 21.40
C LEU A 58 22.51 -77.50 22.62
N VAL A 59 22.77 -76.47 23.44
CA VAL A 59 23.59 -76.61 24.65
C VAL A 59 22.91 -77.53 25.67
N LEU A 60 21.59 -77.47 25.80
CA LEU A 60 20.82 -78.33 26.71
C LEU A 60 20.86 -79.81 26.31
N HIS A 61 20.96 -80.12 25.02
CA HIS A 61 21.06 -81.50 24.55
C HIS A 61 22.32 -82.20 25.05
N VAL A 62 23.45 -81.48 25.18
CA VAL A 62 24.74 -82.08 25.58
C VAL A 62 24.67 -82.84 26.91
N PRO A 63 24.27 -82.23 28.05
CA PRO A 63 24.18 -82.95 29.31
C PRO A 63 23.08 -84.01 29.31
N VAL A 64 21.94 -83.76 28.64
CA VAL A 64 20.83 -84.71 28.57
C VAL A 64 21.25 -85.99 27.85
N LEU A 65 21.87 -85.87 26.68
CA LEU A 65 22.33 -86.99 25.89
C LEU A 65 23.50 -87.73 26.55
N ALA A 66 24.39 -87.02 27.25
CA ALA A 66 25.45 -87.65 28.04
C ALA A 66 24.88 -88.54 29.16
N VAL A 67 23.91 -88.03 29.92
CA VAL A 67 23.25 -88.78 31.01
C VAL A 67 22.48 -89.98 30.46
N LEU A 68 21.69 -89.78 29.39
CA LEU A 68 20.96 -90.87 28.74
C LEU A 68 21.92 -91.94 28.19
N GLY A 69 23.03 -91.52 27.57
CA GLY A 69 24.06 -92.42 27.04
C GLY A 69 24.66 -93.31 28.11
N VAL A 70 25.07 -92.72 29.24
CA VAL A 70 25.60 -93.47 30.39
C VAL A 70 24.53 -94.40 30.97
N TRP A 71 23.28 -93.94 31.07
CA TRP A 71 22.18 -94.73 31.63
C TRP A 71 21.83 -95.96 30.78
N GLN A 72 21.92 -95.84 29.45
CA GLN A 72 21.73 -96.93 28.49
C GLN A 72 22.99 -97.80 28.31
N GLY A 73 24.07 -97.53 29.05
CA GLY A 73 25.33 -98.29 28.98
C GLY A 73 26.22 -97.93 27.78
N GLN A 74 25.86 -96.93 26.98
CA GLN A 74 26.59 -96.46 25.81
C GLN A 74 27.70 -95.48 26.24
N THR A 75 28.85 -95.99 26.70
CA THR A 75 29.97 -95.14 27.18
C THR A 75 31.19 -95.11 26.24
N GLY A 76 31.03 -95.64 25.03
CA GLY A 76 32.11 -95.76 24.03
C GLY A 76 32.58 -94.42 23.44
N PRO A 77 33.71 -94.44 22.70
CA PRO A 77 34.30 -93.23 22.11
C PRO A 77 33.38 -92.54 21.08
N ALA A 78 32.43 -93.27 20.47
CA ALA A 78 31.47 -92.72 19.53
C ALA A 78 30.56 -91.66 20.16
N LEU A 79 29.96 -91.95 21.33
CA LEU A 79 29.10 -91.01 22.06
C LEU A 79 29.86 -89.72 22.39
N TRP A 80 31.03 -89.86 23.03
CA TRP A 80 31.81 -88.70 23.46
C TRP A 80 32.36 -87.89 22.27
N GLY A 81 32.70 -88.54 21.16
CA GLY A 81 33.10 -87.88 19.92
C GLY A 81 31.97 -87.05 19.31
N GLN A 82 30.75 -87.60 19.22
CA GLN A 82 29.58 -86.87 18.72
C GLN A 82 29.19 -85.72 19.66
N LEU A 83 29.21 -85.91 20.98
CA LEU A 83 28.96 -84.82 21.95
C LEU A 83 30.01 -83.71 21.87
N ALA A 84 31.29 -84.06 21.62
CA ALA A 84 32.33 -83.08 21.36
C ALA A 84 32.07 -82.29 20.06
N ALA A 85 31.60 -82.95 19.00
CA ALA A 85 31.20 -82.27 17.75
C ALA A 85 30.02 -81.31 17.97
N VAL A 86 29.03 -81.69 18.80
CA VAL A 86 27.92 -80.82 19.22
C VAL A 86 28.44 -79.60 19.98
N ALA A 87 29.39 -79.78 20.90
CA ALA A 87 29.99 -78.67 21.65
C ALA A 87 30.75 -77.71 20.71
N VAL A 88 31.50 -78.25 19.74
CA VAL A 88 32.16 -77.44 18.69
C VAL A 88 31.13 -76.67 17.87
N ALA A 89 30.03 -77.30 17.47
CA ALA A 89 28.95 -76.64 16.74
C ALA A 89 28.31 -75.49 17.55
N ALA A 90 28.15 -75.66 18.87
CA ALA A 90 27.67 -74.59 19.76
C ALA A 90 28.67 -73.43 19.86
N VAL A 91 29.97 -73.71 19.94
CA VAL A 91 31.02 -72.67 19.93
C VAL A 91 31.02 -71.92 18.59
N LEU A 92 31.00 -72.63 17.47
CA LEU A 92 30.92 -72.03 16.13
C LEU A 92 29.65 -71.19 15.95
N GLY A 93 28.53 -71.62 16.53
CA GLY A 93 27.29 -70.85 16.59
C GLY A 93 27.45 -69.46 17.23
N ASN A 94 28.40 -69.30 18.16
CA ASN A 94 28.68 -68.04 18.83
C ASN A 94 29.79 -67.22 18.17
N VAL A 95 30.80 -67.88 17.59
CA VAL A 95 32.04 -67.22 17.12
C VAL A 95 31.96 -66.80 15.65
N LEU A 96 31.18 -67.50 14.82
CA LEU A 96 31.03 -67.15 13.41
C LEU A 96 30.37 -65.76 13.27
N THR A 97 30.78 -65.00 12.26
CA THR A 97 30.33 -63.61 12.06
C THR A 97 29.03 -63.50 11.28
N SER A 98 28.78 -64.42 10.34
CA SER A 98 27.58 -64.38 9.51
C SER A 98 26.39 -65.07 10.17
N GLN A 99 25.19 -64.49 10.03
CA GLN A 99 23.95 -65.11 10.51
C GLN A 99 23.77 -66.52 9.93
N ALA A 100 24.04 -66.68 8.63
CA ALA A 100 23.97 -67.97 7.95
C ALA A 100 24.95 -68.99 8.52
N GLY A 101 26.20 -68.60 8.81
CA GLY A 101 27.22 -69.48 9.39
C GLY A 101 26.86 -69.92 10.81
N ARG A 102 26.47 -68.97 11.66
CA ARG A 102 26.03 -69.23 13.04
C ARG A 102 24.81 -70.15 13.07
N ALA A 103 23.81 -69.88 12.24
CA ALA A 103 22.61 -70.70 12.14
C ALA A 103 22.91 -72.11 11.62
N SER A 104 23.82 -72.23 10.62
CA SER A 104 24.21 -73.51 10.03
C SER A 104 24.98 -74.38 11.03
N ALA A 105 25.88 -73.78 11.81
CA ALA A 105 26.60 -74.47 12.87
C ALA A 105 25.63 -75.00 13.93
N VAL A 106 24.73 -74.16 14.45
CA VAL A 106 23.73 -74.60 15.43
C VAL A 106 22.78 -75.64 14.85
N GLY A 107 22.33 -75.47 13.60
CA GLY A 107 21.44 -76.40 12.91
C GLY A 107 22.06 -77.78 12.73
N LEU A 108 23.31 -77.85 12.27
CA LEU A 108 24.05 -79.12 12.19
C LEU A 108 24.23 -79.77 13.56
N GLY A 109 24.61 -78.98 14.58
CA GLY A 109 24.76 -79.49 15.94
C GLY A 109 23.46 -80.14 16.44
N LEU A 110 22.31 -79.52 16.18
CA LEU A 110 21.00 -80.06 16.53
C LEU A 110 20.71 -81.38 15.79
N MET A 111 21.06 -81.47 14.50
CA MET A 111 20.92 -82.73 13.75
C MET A 111 21.81 -83.84 14.31
N VAL A 112 23.05 -83.53 14.71
CA VAL A 112 23.93 -84.49 15.40
C VAL A 112 23.36 -84.89 16.76
N CYS A 113 22.68 -84.00 17.49
CA CYS A 113 21.98 -84.38 18.71
C CYS A 113 20.86 -85.40 18.48
N ALA A 114 20.08 -85.25 17.40
CA ALA A 114 19.06 -86.23 17.04
C ALA A 114 19.67 -87.59 16.66
N ASP A 115 20.76 -87.59 15.90
CA ASP A 115 21.55 -88.80 15.59
C ASP A 115 22.03 -89.51 16.87
N VAL A 116 22.66 -88.78 17.80
CA VAL A 116 23.10 -89.31 19.10
C VAL A 116 21.93 -89.89 19.90
N LEU A 117 20.76 -89.23 19.89
CA LEU A 117 19.58 -89.70 20.61
C LEU A 117 19.10 -91.05 20.07
N VAL A 118 19.05 -91.22 18.75
CA VAL A 118 18.70 -92.49 18.11
C VAL A 118 19.71 -93.57 18.45
N HIS A 119 21.00 -93.26 18.39
CA HIS A 119 22.08 -94.20 18.69
C HIS A 119 22.05 -94.68 20.15
N VAL A 120 21.89 -93.75 21.11
CA VAL A 120 21.77 -94.07 22.53
C VAL A 120 20.47 -94.84 22.83
N GLY A 121 19.41 -94.58 22.08
CA GLY A 121 18.15 -95.31 22.16
C GLY A 121 18.18 -96.70 21.53
N GLY A 122 19.33 -97.17 21.03
CA GLY A 122 19.45 -98.51 20.43
C GLY A 122 18.78 -98.63 19.05
N GLY A 123 18.71 -97.54 18.29
CA GLY A 123 18.12 -97.54 16.95
C GLY A 123 16.59 -97.54 16.94
N LEU A 124 15.93 -97.17 18.06
CA LEU A 124 14.49 -97.01 18.13
C LEU A 124 13.99 -96.04 17.07
N THR A 125 13.21 -96.53 16.12
CA THR A 125 12.76 -95.73 14.98
C THR A 125 11.89 -94.55 15.42
N ASP A 126 11.12 -94.69 16.51
CA ASP A 126 10.29 -93.62 17.08
C ASP A 126 11.08 -92.35 17.47
N LEU A 127 12.35 -92.50 17.85
CA LEU A 127 13.21 -91.36 18.21
C LEU A 127 13.57 -90.50 16.99
N HIS A 128 13.40 -91.00 15.76
CA HIS A 128 13.60 -90.21 14.54
C HIS A 128 12.58 -89.09 14.38
N ILE A 129 11.42 -89.17 15.07
CA ILE A 129 10.46 -88.06 15.12
C ILE A 129 11.15 -86.77 15.63
N TRP A 130 12.22 -86.90 16.42
CA TRP A 130 12.99 -85.74 16.88
C TRP A 130 13.69 -84.97 15.75
N PHE A 131 14.06 -85.61 14.63
CA PHE A 131 14.58 -84.90 13.45
C PHE A 131 13.53 -83.94 12.88
N TYR A 132 12.26 -84.34 12.83
CA TYR A 132 11.14 -83.51 12.35
C TYR A 132 10.98 -82.26 13.24
N VAL A 133 10.95 -82.47 14.57
CA VAL A 133 10.87 -81.37 15.55
C VAL A 133 12.03 -80.40 15.37
N LEU A 134 13.25 -80.90 15.26
CA LEU A 134 14.43 -80.04 15.11
C LEU A 134 14.48 -79.35 13.75
N LEU A 135 14.00 -79.98 12.67
CA LEU A 135 13.91 -79.35 11.36
C LEU A 135 12.91 -78.18 11.35
N ALA A 136 11.76 -78.35 12.02
CA ALA A 136 10.79 -77.27 12.25
C ALA A 136 11.38 -76.14 13.12
N MET A 137 12.22 -76.46 14.09
CA MET A 137 12.92 -75.45 14.89
C MET A 137 13.98 -74.71 14.07
N ILE A 138 14.74 -75.41 13.23
CA ILE A 138 15.73 -74.79 12.33
C ILE A 138 15.07 -73.89 11.29
N SER A 139 13.86 -74.23 10.80
CA SER A 139 13.14 -73.37 9.85
C SER A 139 12.78 -71.99 10.42
N LEU A 140 12.80 -71.80 11.75
CA LEU A 140 12.67 -70.48 12.39
C LEU A 140 13.80 -69.52 11.98
N TYR A 141 14.98 -70.02 11.62
CA TYR A 141 16.04 -69.16 11.07
C TYR A 141 15.62 -68.51 9.76
N GLN A 142 14.62 -69.06 9.06
CA GLN A 142 14.10 -68.49 7.82
C GLN A 142 15.24 -68.24 6.81
N ALA A 143 16.16 -69.19 6.75
CA ALA A 143 17.36 -69.10 5.93
C ALA A 143 17.62 -70.45 5.27
N TRP A 144 17.90 -70.42 3.97
CA TRP A 144 18.12 -71.63 3.17
C TRP A 144 19.33 -72.43 3.64
N ALA A 145 20.43 -71.76 3.98
CA ALA A 145 21.68 -72.42 4.36
C ALA A 145 21.54 -73.41 5.54
N PRO A 146 21.08 -73.01 6.74
CA PRO A 146 20.90 -73.95 7.85
C PRO A 146 19.82 -75.00 7.59
N PHE A 147 18.77 -74.64 6.83
CA PHE A 147 17.65 -75.53 6.55
C PHE A 147 18.02 -76.66 5.58
N LEU A 148 18.61 -76.34 4.42
CA LEU A 148 19.04 -77.34 3.44
C LEU A 148 20.17 -78.21 3.99
N LEU A 149 21.07 -77.63 4.79
CA LEU A 149 22.14 -78.37 5.43
C LEU A 149 21.60 -79.40 6.43
N ALA A 150 20.55 -79.06 7.19
CA ALA A 150 19.87 -79.99 8.07
C ALA A 150 19.16 -81.11 7.28
N VAL A 151 18.41 -80.78 6.23
CA VAL A 151 17.78 -81.77 5.34
C VAL A 151 18.82 -82.71 4.72
N ALA A 152 19.94 -82.15 4.25
CA ALA A 152 21.04 -82.92 3.66
C ALA A 152 21.71 -83.84 4.67
N PHE A 153 21.91 -83.38 5.92
CA PHE A 153 22.43 -84.23 6.99
C PHE A 153 21.52 -85.44 7.20
N VAL A 154 20.22 -85.22 7.36
CA VAL A 154 19.24 -86.30 7.57
C VAL A 154 19.25 -87.25 6.37
N ALA A 155 19.21 -86.73 5.14
CA ALA A 155 19.25 -87.55 3.93
C ALA A 155 20.51 -88.42 3.85
N VAL A 156 21.69 -87.85 4.07
CA VAL A 156 22.97 -88.58 4.03
C VAL A 156 23.05 -89.60 5.16
N HIS A 157 22.70 -89.22 6.38
CA HIS A 157 22.68 -90.09 7.55
C HIS A 157 21.79 -91.31 7.32
N HIS A 158 20.54 -91.09 6.87
CA HIS A 158 19.60 -92.18 6.60
C HIS A 158 20.08 -93.09 5.48
N VAL A 159 20.56 -92.55 4.35
CA VAL A 159 21.06 -93.37 3.23
C VAL A 159 22.26 -94.20 3.67
N ALA A 160 23.23 -93.59 4.36
CA ALA A 160 24.44 -94.26 4.80
C ALA A 160 24.14 -95.41 5.77
N LEU A 161 23.35 -95.15 6.81
CA LEU A 161 23.06 -96.18 7.81
C LEU A 161 22.07 -97.24 7.32
N THR A 162 21.11 -96.89 6.45
CA THR A 162 20.23 -97.87 5.77
C THR A 162 21.04 -98.90 4.98
N LEU A 163 22.17 -98.51 4.40
CA LEU A 163 23.01 -99.38 3.59
C LEU A 163 24.10 -100.10 4.38
N LEU A 164 24.65 -99.46 5.42
CA LEU A 164 25.84 -99.96 6.14
C LEU A 164 25.50 -100.68 7.44
N ASP A 165 24.49 -100.22 8.19
CA ASP A 165 24.08 -100.81 9.46
C ASP A 165 22.57 -100.55 9.72
N PRO A 166 21.68 -101.35 9.10
CA PRO A 166 20.23 -101.19 9.25
C PRO A 166 19.75 -101.27 10.71
N HIS A 167 20.48 -101.99 11.57
CA HIS A 167 20.14 -102.14 12.98
C HIS A 167 20.33 -100.85 13.78
N ALA A 168 21.14 -99.90 13.30
CA ALA A 168 21.34 -98.60 13.94
C ALA A 168 20.16 -97.63 13.73
N VAL A 169 19.26 -97.92 12.78
CA VAL A 169 18.18 -97.00 12.34
C VAL A 169 16.79 -97.61 12.50
N PHE A 170 16.68 -98.91 12.25
CA PHE A 170 15.40 -99.62 12.22
C PHE A 170 15.29 -100.57 13.42
N SER A 171 14.23 -100.42 14.22
CA SER A 171 13.93 -101.33 15.33
C SER A 171 12.99 -102.48 14.96
N ASP A 172 12.28 -102.41 13.81
CA ASP A 172 11.42 -103.49 13.30
C ASP A 172 12.25 -104.52 12.50
N PRO A 173 12.19 -105.82 12.83
CA PRO A 173 12.96 -106.86 12.12
C PRO A 173 12.69 -106.93 10.61
N ARG A 174 11.49 -106.55 10.15
CA ARG A 174 11.14 -106.50 8.71
C ARG A 174 11.88 -105.36 8.02
N ALA A 175 11.97 -104.21 8.68
CA ALA A 175 12.69 -103.05 8.17
C ALA A 175 14.22 -103.26 8.22
N GLN A 176 14.73 -104.10 9.13
CA GLN A 176 16.14 -104.48 9.12
C GLN A 176 16.49 -105.43 7.97
N ALA A 177 15.59 -106.37 7.63
CA ALA A 177 15.79 -107.34 6.55
C ALA A 177 15.64 -106.74 5.13
N ASP A 178 14.72 -105.79 4.96
CA ASP A 178 14.51 -105.03 3.72
C ASP A 178 14.38 -103.52 4.04
N PRO A 179 15.51 -102.80 4.20
CA PRO A 179 15.50 -101.43 4.73
C PRO A 179 15.14 -100.35 3.71
N ILE A 180 15.22 -100.65 2.40
CA ILE A 180 15.04 -99.65 1.33
C ILE A 180 13.61 -99.10 1.26
N PRO A 181 12.53 -99.90 1.32
CA PRO A 181 11.15 -99.38 1.27
C PRO A 181 10.81 -98.47 2.46
N PHE A 182 11.32 -98.80 3.66
CA PHE A 182 11.10 -98.00 4.87
C PHE A 182 11.86 -96.67 4.81
N ALA A 183 13.11 -96.69 4.33
CA ALA A 183 13.88 -95.47 4.09
C ALA A 183 13.21 -94.58 3.03
N ALA A 184 12.65 -95.16 1.97
CA ALA A 184 11.94 -94.42 0.92
C ALA A 184 10.66 -93.75 1.46
N LEU A 185 9.88 -94.44 2.29
CA LEU A 185 8.71 -93.88 2.96
C LEU A 185 9.10 -92.73 3.91
N HIS A 186 10.16 -92.91 4.69
CA HIS A 186 10.66 -91.87 5.59
C HIS A 186 11.15 -90.64 4.81
N ALA A 187 11.86 -90.84 3.69
CA ALA A 187 12.28 -89.76 2.79
C ALA A 187 11.08 -89.00 2.21
N ALA A 188 9.98 -89.69 1.90
CA ALA A 188 8.75 -89.03 1.43
C ALA A 188 8.13 -88.15 2.53
N PHE A 189 8.08 -88.60 3.78
CA PHE A 189 7.60 -87.78 4.90
C PHE A 189 8.51 -86.58 5.20
N LEU A 190 9.83 -86.77 5.18
CA LEU A 190 10.81 -85.69 5.34
C LEU A 190 10.65 -84.63 4.25
N LEU A 191 10.46 -85.04 2.99
CA LEU A 191 10.23 -84.12 1.87
C LEU A 191 8.91 -83.36 2.04
N ALA A 192 7.84 -84.04 2.48
CA ALA A 192 6.55 -83.42 2.73
C ALA A 192 6.64 -82.38 3.86
N GLU A 193 7.31 -82.70 4.97
CA GLU A 193 7.53 -81.76 6.07
C GLU A 193 8.40 -80.57 5.62
N ALA A 194 9.53 -80.82 4.99
CA ALA A 194 10.44 -79.76 4.54
C ALA A 194 9.71 -78.77 3.60
N THR A 195 8.83 -79.29 2.74
CA THR A 195 7.99 -78.47 1.87
C THR A 195 6.98 -77.63 2.67
N ALA A 196 6.29 -78.23 3.65
CA ALA A 196 5.34 -77.53 4.51
C ALA A 196 6.00 -76.43 5.34
N LEU A 197 7.19 -76.68 5.90
CA LEU A 197 7.97 -75.71 6.66
C LEU A 197 8.46 -74.55 5.78
N ALA A 198 8.95 -74.83 4.58
CA ALA A 198 9.32 -73.78 3.62
C ALA A 198 8.10 -72.92 3.22
N TYR A 199 6.93 -73.54 3.03
CA TYR A 199 5.70 -72.81 2.74
C TYR A 199 5.22 -71.95 3.91
N GLY A 200 5.24 -72.48 5.14
CA GLY A 200 4.89 -71.72 6.35
C GLY A 200 5.83 -70.53 6.58
N TRP A 201 7.14 -70.73 6.35
CA TRP A 201 8.11 -69.65 6.36
C TRP A 201 7.74 -68.53 5.36
N LYS A 202 7.41 -68.85 4.10
CA LYS A 202 7.01 -67.84 3.10
C LYS A 202 5.88 -66.93 3.60
N PHE A 203 4.87 -67.49 4.25
CA PHE A 203 3.75 -66.72 4.78
C PHE A 203 4.20 -65.70 5.85
N THR A 204 5.09 -66.12 6.75
CA THR A 204 5.67 -65.21 7.76
C THR A 204 6.48 -64.07 7.13
N GLU A 205 7.26 -64.36 6.07
CA GLU A 205 8.05 -63.35 5.34
C GLU A 205 7.14 -62.32 4.64
N GLN A 206 6.02 -62.76 4.07
CA GLN A 206 5.03 -61.88 3.45
C GLN A 206 4.33 -60.97 4.47
N ALA A 207 3.95 -61.52 5.63
CA ALA A 207 3.31 -60.77 6.70
C ALA A 207 4.21 -59.68 7.30
N ASP A 208 5.52 -59.93 7.42
CA ASP A 208 6.49 -58.93 7.88
C ASP A 208 6.67 -57.79 6.87
N ARG A 209 6.67 -58.10 5.56
CA ARG A 209 6.76 -57.09 4.49
C ARG A 209 5.55 -56.17 4.46
N ALA A 210 4.35 -56.74 4.52
CA ALA A 210 3.11 -55.97 4.49
C ALA A 210 3.07 -54.94 5.65
N ARG A 211 3.43 -55.38 6.87
CA ARG A 211 3.51 -54.51 8.05
C ARG A 211 4.50 -53.36 7.87
N ARG A 212 5.70 -53.62 7.33
CA ARG A 212 6.71 -52.57 7.09
C ARG A 212 6.23 -51.55 6.05
N GLN A 213 5.56 -52.00 5.00
CA GLN A 213 5.00 -51.11 3.97
C GLN A 213 3.88 -50.22 4.52
N GLU A 214 3.00 -50.78 5.35
CA GLU A 214 1.92 -50.01 5.99
C GLU A 214 2.48 -48.94 6.93
N GLN A 215 3.47 -49.27 7.76
CA GLN A 215 4.15 -48.30 8.62
C GLN A 215 4.82 -47.17 7.83
N GLN A 216 5.48 -47.49 6.72
CA GLN A 216 6.07 -46.49 5.83
C GLN A 216 5.02 -45.56 5.21
N ARG A 217 3.87 -46.12 4.79
CA ARG A 217 2.74 -45.33 4.26
C ARG A 217 2.16 -44.40 5.32
N ALA A 218 1.94 -44.88 6.54
CA ALA A 218 1.43 -44.07 7.64
C ALA A 218 2.40 -42.93 8.00
N ALA A 219 3.71 -43.21 8.09
CA ALA A 219 4.73 -42.21 8.36
C ALA A 219 4.83 -41.16 7.22
N ALA A 220 4.70 -41.58 5.96
CA ALA A 220 4.69 -40.67 4.83
C ALA A 220 3.45 -39.76 4.84
N GLN A 221 2.26 -40.30 5.14
CA GLN A 221 1.04 -39.52 5.28
C GLN A 221 1.13 -38.50 6.41
N GLN A 222 1.67 -38.88 7.58
CA GLN A 222 1.85 -37.97 8.70
C GLN A 222 2.82 -36.82 8.35
N ARG A 223 3.94 -37.12 7.68
CA ARG A 223 4.88 -36.08 7.20
C ARG A 223 4.23 -35.13 6.20
N ALA A 224 3.43 -35.66 5.28
CA ALA A 224 2.69 -34.85 4.32
C ALA A 224 1.66 -33.93 5.00
N GLN A 225 0.95 -34.41 6.03
CA GLN A 225 0.01 -33.59 6.79
C GLN A 225 0.71 -32.45 7.56
N VAL A 226 1.84 -32.73 8.22
CA VAL A 226 2.61 -31.70 8.92
C VAL A 226 3.13 -30.65 7.95
N ALA A 227 3.71 -31.07 6.81
CA ALA A 227 4.18 -30.15 5.79
C ALA A 227 3.05 -29.28 5.20
N ALA A 228 1.85 -29.84 5.01
CA ALA A 228 0.69 -29.08 4.56
C ALA A 228 0.21 -28.05 5.61
N GLN A 229 0.24 -28.40 6.90
CA GLN A 229 -0.10 -27.49 7.99
C GLN A 229 0.91 -26.34 8.10
N GLU A 230 2.20 -26.63 7.98
CA GLU A 230 3.27 -25.61 7.99
C GLU A 230 3.14 -24.66 6.80
N ALA A 231 2.87 -25.19 5.60
CA ALA A 231 2.64 -24.37 4.41
C ALA A 231 1.43 -23.43 4.57
N LEU A 232 0.31 -23.94 5.10
CA LEU A 232 -0.87 -23.11 5.37
C LEU A 232 -0.62 -22.06 6.46
N ALA A 233 0.16 -22.40 7.50
CA ALA A 233 0.53 -21.45 8.55
C ALA A 233 1.41 -20.32 7.99
N ALA A 234 2.37 -20.65 7.11
CA ALA A 234 3.21 -19.67 6.44
C ALA A 234 2.39 -18.73 5.53
N GLU A 235 1.45 -19.28 4.75
CA GLU A 235 0.55 -18.48 3.90
C GLU A 235 -0.31 -17.51 4.74
N ARG A 236 -0.88 -17.98 5.86
CA ARG A 236 -1.64 -17.13 6.78
C ARG A 236 -0.80 -16.03 7.43
N ALA A 237 0.45 -16.33 7.80
CA ALA A 237 1.37 -15.35 8.36
C ALA A 237 1.68 -14.25 7.33
N ALA A 238 2.00 -14.63 6.08
CA ALA A 238 2.24 -13.68 5.00
C ALA A 238 1.01 -12.81 4.70
N ALA A 239 -0.19 -13.40 4.67
CA ALA A 239 -1.44 -12.65 4.49
C ALA A 239 -1.72 -11.68 5.65
N ALA A 240 -1.41 -12.06 6.89
CA ALA A 240 -1.57 -11.21 8.06
C ALA A 240 -0.58 -10.02 8.06
N GLU A 241 0.67 -10.25 7.66
CA GLU A 241 1.67 -9.18 7.49
C GLU A 241 1.24 -8.18 6.41
N GLU A 242 0.76 -8.68 5.26
CA GLU A 242 0.25 -7.81 4.19
C GLU A 242 -0.98 -7.01 4.65
N ALA A 243 -1.92 -7.64 5.37
CA ALA A 243 -3.08 -6.94 5.92
C ALA A 243 -2.67 -5.84 6.90
N THR A 244 -1.68 -6.10 7.75
CA THR A 244 -1.13 -5.12 8.70
C THR A 244 -0.48 -3.95 7.97
N ARG A 245 0.33 -4.21 6.93
CA ARG A 245 0.94 -3.16 6.11
C ARG A 245 -0.12 -2.28 5.44
N ARG A 246 -1.15 -2.90 4.85
CA ARG A 246 -2.27 -2.18 4.23
C ARG A 246 -3.06 -1.34 5.25
N LEU A 247 -3.19 -1.81 6.49
CA LEU A 247 -3.84 -1.05 7.56
C LEU A 247 -3.02 0.18 7.95
N GLN A 248 -1.71 0.02 8.15
CA GLN A 248 -0.80 1.14 8.43
C GLN A 248 -0.78 2.19 7.32
N GLU A 249 -0.76 1.74 6.05
CA GLU A 249 -0.87 2.65 4.89
C GLU A 249 -2.20 3.42 4.88
N ARG A 250 -3.31 2.78 5.26
CA ARG A 250 -4.62 3.44 5.38
C ARG A 250 -4.65 4.44 6.53
N GLU A 251 -4.10 4.09 7.69
CA GLU A 251 -4.01 5.01 8.84
C GLU A 251 -3.16 6.23 8.52
N ALA A 252 -2.01 6.05 7.84
CA ALA A 252 -1.17 7.16 7.41
C ALA A 252 -1.90 8.10 6.43
N ARG A 253 -2.61 7.54 5.44
CA ARG A 253 -3.44 8.32 4.50
C ARG A 253 -4.60 9.03 5.21
N ALA A 254 -5.22 8.39 6.19
CA ALA A 254 -6.29 9.00 6.98
C ALA A 254 -5.77 10.18 7.80
N ALA A 255 -4.59 10.05 8.41
CA ALA A 255 -3.94 11.14 9.15
C ALA A 255 -3.56 12.32 8.22
N GLU A 256 -3.04 12.04 7.02
CA GLU A 256 -2.76 13.07 6.01
C GLU A 256 -4.03 13.81 5.57
N LEU A 257 -5.12 13.05 5.31
CA LEU A 257 -6.41 13.62 4.95
C LEU A 257 -6.99 14.48 6.08
N ALA A 258 -6.88 14.03 7.33
CA ALA A 258 -7.32 14.81 8.50
C ALA A 258 -6.54 16.13 8.62
N GLY A 259 -5.22 16.10 8.40
CA GLY A 259 -4.39 17.31 8.36
C GLY A 259 -4.81 18.28 7.24
N ALA A 260 -5.06 17.75 6.03
CA ALA A 260 -5.54 18.55 4.90
C ALA A 260 -6.92 19.18 5.17
N LEU A 261 -7.84 18.44 5.80
CA LEU A 261 -9.17 18.94 6.19
C LEU A 261 -9.07 20.06 7.23
N ALA A 262 -8.21 19.94 8.24
CA ALA A 262 -7.97 21.00 9.22
C ALA A 262 -7.39 22.28 8.56
N GLN A 263 -6.48 22.13 7.60
CA GLN A 263 -5.94 23.24 6.84
C GLN A 263 -7.02 23.90 5.95
N LEU A 264 -7.92 23.11 5.34
CA LEU A 264 -9.05 23.63 4.60
C LEU A 264 -10.03 24.39 5.50
N GLN A 265 -10.33 23.89 6.71
CA GLN A 265 -11.18 24.59 7.67
C GLN A 265 -10.60 25.95 8.07
N SER A 266 -9.32 25.99 8.44
CA SER A 266 -8.66 27.27 8.78
C SER A 266 -8.61 28.24 7.60
N SER A 267 -8.48 27.74 6.37
CA SER A 267 -8.52 28.56 5.16
C SER A 267 -9.93 29.07 4.86
N GLY A 268 -10.96 28.26 5.11
CA GLY A 268 -12.37 28.66 5.02
C GLY A 268 -12.76 29.73 6.06
N ALA A 269 -12.25 29.62 7.29
CA ALA A 269 -12.44 30.65 8.32
C ALA A 269 -11.83 31.99 7.88
N ARG A 270 -10.56 31.98 7.44
CA ARG A 270 -9.89 33.19 6.91
C ARG A 270 -10.62 33.79 5.71
N LEU A 271 -11.16 32.97 4.81
CA LEU A 271 -11.94 33.46 3.68
C LEU A 271 -13.21 34.18 4.15
N THR A 272 -13.90 33.63 5.16
CA THR A 272 -15.09 34.24 5.75
C THR A 272 -14.76 35.61 6.37
N ASP A 273 -13.66 35.70 7.12
CA ASP A 273 -13.18 36.96 7.70
C ASP A 273 -12.82 37.99 6.62
N ASN A 274 -12.12 37.56 5.56
CA ASN A 274 -11.75 38.42 4.44
C ASN A 274 -12.99 38.96 3.70
N VAL A 275 -14.00 38.11 3.50
CA VAL A 275 -15.28 38.51 2.90
C VAL A 275 -15.98 39.56 3.77
N ALA A 276 -16.04 39.36 5.09
CA ALA A 276 -16.63 40.31 6.01
C ALA A 276 -15.89 41.66 6.00
N SER A 277 -14.56 41.64 6.02
CA SER A 277 -13.73 42.85 5.93
C SER A 277 -13.93 43.58 4.60
N ALA A 278 -14.03 42.83 3.50
CA ALA A 278 -14.23 43.43 2.19
C ALA A 278 -15.65 44.03 2.01
N ASP A 279 -16.68 43.45 2.65
CA ASP A 279 -18.02 44.05 2.70
C ASP A 279 -18.05 45.38 3.49
N GLU A 280 -17.29 45.45 4.59
CA GLU A 280 -17.11 46.69 5.35
C GLU A 280 -16.42 47.78 4.51
N VAL A 281 -15.35 47.43 3.78
CA VAL A 281 -14.66 48.35 2.87
C VAL A 281 -15.59 48.85 1.76
N ILE A 282 -16.40 47.97 1.17
CA ILE A 282 -17.38 48.35 0.13
C ILE A 282 -18.44 49.28 0.67
N SER A 283 -18.91 49.05 1.90
CA SER A 283 -19.86 49.93 2.57
C SER A 283 -19.26 51.31 2.78
N GLY A 284 -18.01 51.38 3.24
CA GLY A 284 -17.26 52.63 3.38
C GLY A 284 -17.03 53.36 2.06
N LEU A 285 -16.73 52.64 0.97
CA LEU A 285 -16.60 53.22 -0.38
C LEU A 285 -17.92 53.81 -0.87
N SER A 286 -19.03 53.10 -0.66
CA SER A 286 -20.37 53.57 -1.09
C SER A 286 -20.77 54.87 -0.38
N GLU A 287 -20.45 54.98 0.91
CA GLU A 287 -20.65 56.20 1.68
C GLU A 287 -19.73 57.34 1.19
N ALA A 288 -18.45 57.03 0.92
CA ALA A 288 -17.49 57.99 0.40
C ALA A 288 -17.93 58.57 -0.95
N PHE A 289 -18.39 57.73 -1.89
CA PHE A 289 -18.91 58.18 -3.18
C PHE A 289 -20.14 59.06 -3.02
N SER A 290 -21.07 58.70 -2.14
CA SER A 290 -22.25 59.54 -1.84
C SER A 290 -21.84 60.92 -1.31
N ARG A 291 -20.82 60.99 -0.44
CA ARG A 291 -20.28 62.27 0.05
C ARG A 291 -19.60 63.08 -1.07
N ILE A 292 -18.81 62.44 -1.93
CA ILE A 292 -18.13 63.13 -3.04
C ILE A 292 -19.16 63.68 -4.03
N ALA A 293 -20.20 62.91 -4.37
CA ALA A 293 -21.30 63.38 -5.22
C ALA A 293 -21.99 64.62 -4.64
N ALA A 294 -22.31 64.60 -3.33
CA ALA A 294 -22.93 65.73 -2.66
C ALA A 294 -22.02 66.98 -2.61
N VAL A 295 -20.71 66.79 -2.43
CA VAL A 295 -19.72 67.88 -2.47
C VAL A 295 -19.61 68.46 -3.88
N ALA A 296 -19.59 67.62 -4.92
CA ALA A 296 -19.51 68.04 -6.30
C ALA A 296 -20.75 68.85 -6.72
N ASP A 297 -21.94 68.39 -6.33
CA ASP A 297 -23.21 69.10 -6.57
C ASP A 297 -23.24 70.47 -5.89
N ARG A 298 -22.82 70.54 -4.61
CA ARG A 298 -22.71 71.80 -3.88
C ARG A 298 -21.69 72.76 -4.50
N ALA A 299 -20.55 72.26 -4.96
CA ALA A 299 -19.54 73.06 -5.64
C ALA A 299 -20.05 73.62 -6.98
N SER A 300 -20.78 72.81 -7.75
CA SER A 300 -21.46 73.25 -8.98
C SER A 300 -22.47 74.35 -8.70
N GLY A 301 -23.35 74.17 -7.69
CA GLY A 301 -24.31 75.18 -7.28
C GLY A 301 -23.65 76.49 -6.83
N THR A 302 -22.55 76.40 -6.09
CA THR A 302 -21.77 77.59 -5.67
C THR A 302 -21.17 78.33 -6.86
N ALA A 303 -20.63 77.60 -7.84
CA ALA A 303 -20.07 78.19 -9.06
C ALA A 303 -21.14 78.87 -9.94
N GLN A 304 -22.33 78.28 -10.04
CA GLN A 304 -23.46 78.87 -10.75
C GLN A 304 -23.97 80.16 -10.07
N ASP A 305 -24.01 80.16 -8.73
CA ASP A 305 -24.40 81.33 -7.95
C ASP A 305 -23.38 82.47 -8.13
N ALA A 306 -22.09 82.14 -8.16
CA ALA A 306 -21.01 83.08 -8.44
C ALA A 306 -21.07 83.63 -9.88
N ASP A 307 -21.33 82.79 -10.90
CA ASP A 307 -21.51 83.23 -12.29
C ASP A 307 -22.67 84.22 -12.40
N THR A 308 -23.81 83.93 -11.75
CA THR A 308 -24.99 84.79 -11.72
C THR A 308 -24.67 86.15 -11.10
N ARG A 309 -23.94 86.18 -9.98
CA ARG A 309 -23.50 87.43 -9.32
C ARG A 309 -22.51 88.21 -10.18
N SER A 310 -21.56 87.53 -10.84
CA SER A 310 -20.61 88.17 -11.75
C SER A 310 -21.30 88.81 -12.95
N ARG A 311 -22.34 88.17 -13.52
CA ARG A 311 -23.18 88.77 -14.58
C ARG A 311 -23.91 90.02 -14.11
N ALA A 312 -24.48 90.01 -12.90
CA ALA A 312 -25.13 91.18 -12.33
C ALA A 312 -24.15 92.35 -12.09
N SER A 313 -22.94 92.04 -11.63
CA SER A 313 -21.86 93.03 -11.51
C SER A 313 -21.44 93.60 -12.87
N ALA A 314 -21.36 92.76 -13.91
CA ALA A 314 -21.01 93.20 -15.27
C ALA A 314 -22.02 94.22 -15.83
N VAL A 315 -23.33 93.98 -15.63
CA VAL A 315 -24.38 94.95 -16.00
C VAL A 315 -24.22 96.28 -15.25
N THR A 316 -23.81 96.23 -13.98
CA THR A 316 -23.57 97.45 -13.18
C THR A 316 -22.35 98.24 -13.69
N ILE A 317 -21.27 97.53 -14.04
CA ILE A 317 -20.05 98.09 -14.63
C ILE A 317 -20.35 98.74 -16.00
N GLU A 318 -21.15 98.07 -16.84
CA GLU A 318 -21.58 98.60 -18.14
C GLU A 318 -22.39 99.90 -17.99
N ARG A 319 -23.31 99.93 -17.02
CA ARG A 319 -24.05 101.16 -16.70
C ARG A 319 -23.13 102.29 -16.21
N LEU A 320 -22.13 101.97 -15.39
CA LEU A 320 -21.14 102.95 -14.92
C LEU A 320 -20.28 103.50 -16.06
N ALA A 321 -19.87 102.64 -17.02
CA ALA A 321 -19.18 103.06 -18.24
C ALA A 321 -20.02 104.06 -19.06
N GLY A 322 -21.33 103.79 -19.17
CA GLY A 322 -22.29 104.71 -19.78
C GLY A 322 -22.35 106.05 -19.08
N THR A 323 -22.48 106.05 -17.74
CA THR A 323 -22.48 107.28 -16.93
C THR A 323 -21.18 108.08 -17.08
N MET A 324 -20.01 107.43 -17.11
CA MET A 324 -18.73 108.12 -17.34
C MET A 324 -18.66 108.78 -18.73
N THR A 325 -19.25 108.15 -19.74
CA THR A 325 -19.36 108.73 -21.09
C THR A 325 -20.24 109.98 -21.10
N GLU A 326 -21.35 109.96 -20.36
CA GLU A 326 -22.24 111.12 -20.21
C GLU A 326 -21.54 112.28 -19.46
N ILE A 327 -20.80 111.98 -18.38
CA ILE A 327 -20.04 113.00 -17.64
C ILE A 327 -18.94 113.63 -18.51
N ASP A 328 -18.21 112.84 -19.31
CA ASP A 328 -17.19 113.35 -20.24
C ASP A 328 -17.80 114.28 -21.31
N ALA A 329 -19.01 113.96 -21.81
CA ALA A 329 -19.75 114.82 -22.73
C ALA A 329 -20.17 116.15 -22.05
N ILE A 330 -20.67 116.09 -20.82
CA ILE A 330 -21.02 117.29 -20.02
C ILE A 330 -19.78 118.14 -19.78
N ALA A 331 -18.67 117.54 -19.35
CA ALA A 331 -17.41 118.25 -19.14
C ALA A 331 -16.92 118.89 -20.45
N THR A 332 -16.95 118.18 -21.57
CA THR A 332 -16.60 118.76 -22.89
C THR A 332 -17.47 119.98 -23.22
N SER A 333 -18.78 119.91 -22.96
CA SER A 333 -19.68 121.05 -23.17
C SER A 333 -19.36 122.24 -22.27
N ILE A 334 -19.07 122.01 -20.99
CA ILE A 334 -18.71 123.08 -20.03
C ILE A 334 -17.39 123.74 -20.44
N SER A 335 -16.41 122.97 -20.89
CA SER A 335 -15.14 123.51 -21.41
C SER A 335 -15.39 124.43 -22.61
N GLY A 336 -16.27 124.02 -23.54
CA GLY A 336 -16.66 124.86 -24.68
C GLY A 336 -17.38 126.15 -24.26
N ILE A 337 -18.23 126.11 -23.23
CA ILE A 337 -18.88 127.30 -22.65
C ILE A 337 -17.83 128.22 -22.01
N ALA A 338 -16.86 127.66 -21.29
CA ALA A 338 -15.77 128.41 -20.67
C ALA A 338 -14.90 129.12 -21.72
N ASP A 339 -14.55 128.43 -22.81
CA ASP A 339 -13.79 129.01 -23.93
C ASP A 339 -14.55 130.16 -24.61
N GLN A 340 -15.85 129.99 -24.86
CA GLN A 340 -16.71 131.04 -25.40
C GLN A 340 -16.81 132.23 -24.44
N THR A 341 -16.96 131.98 -23.14
CA THR A 341 -17.04 133.02 -22.11
C THR A 341 -15.74 133.80 -22.02
N ASN A 342 -14.59 133.12 -22.08
CA ASN A 342 -13.27 133.73 -22.11
C ASN A 342 -13.07 134.62 -23.36
N LEU A 343 -13.54 134.19 -24.53
CA LEU A 343 -13.52 135.00 -25.76
C LEU A 343 -14.43 136.23 -25.64
N LEU A 344 -15.64 136.09 -25.08
CA LEU A 344 -16.55 137.22 -24.83
C LEU A 344 -15.95 138.22 -23.85
N ALA A 345 -15.34 137.73 -22.76
CA ALA A 345 -14.66 138.55 -21.76
C ALA A 345 -13.43 139.26 -22.34
N LEU A 346 -12.67 138.61 -23.21
CA LEU A 346 -11.56 139.21 -23.94
C LEU A 346 -12.04 140.35 -24.86
N ASN A 347 -13.11 140.11 -25.63
CA ASN A 347 -13.72 141.15 -26.47
C ASN A 347 -14.23 142.32 -25.63
N ALA A 348 -14.86 142.05 -24.49
CA ALA A 348 -15.31 143.09 -23.56
C ALA A 348 -14.14 143.87 -22.95
N THR A 349 -13.02 143.21 -22.63
CA THR A 349 -11.79 143.86 -22.15
C THR A 349 -11.21 144.80 -23.21
N ILE A 350 -11.21 144.39 -24.48
CA ILE A 350 -10.77 145.20 -25.62
C ILE A 350 -11.65 146.45 -25.77
N GLU A 351 -12.98 146.28 -25.74
CA GLU A 351 -13.91 147.40 -25.88
C GLU A 351 -13.86 148.36 -24.68
N ALA A 352 -13.68 147.83 -23.46
CA ALA A 352 -13.46 148.62 -22.26
C ALA A 352 -12.17 149.46 -22.33
N ALA A 353 -11.08 148.90 -22.88
CA ALA A 353 -9.84 149.64 -23.13
C ALA A 353 -10.04 150.75 -24.19
N ARG A 354 -10.88 150.49 -25.21
CA ARG A 354 -11.23 151.44 -26.27
C ARG A 354 -12.02 152.65 -25.77
N ALA A 355 -12.85 152.46 -24.74
CA ALA A 355 -13.64 153.51 -24.10
C ALA A 355 -12.83 154.43 -23.15
N GLY A 356 -11.54 154.16 -22.93
CA GLY A 356 -10.66 154.99 -22.10
C GLY A 356 -11.07 155.04 -20.63
N GLU A 357 -11.07 156.24 -20.02
CA GLU A 357 -11.38 156.42 -18.59
C GLU A 357 -12.81 155.99 -18.20
N LEU A 358 -13.78 156.09 -19.13
CA LEU A 358 -15.17 155.69 -18.88
C LEU A 358 -15.35 154.16 -18.84
N GLY A 359 -14.40 153.38 -19.37
CA GLY A 359 -14.46 151.92 -19.46
C GLY A 359 -13.82 151.17 -18.29
N LYS A 360 -13.16 151.86 -17.34
CA LYS A 360 -12.37 151.22 -16.27
C LYS A 360 -13.15 150.23 -15.41
N GLY A 361 -14.38 150.55 -15.02
CA GLY A 361 -15.23 149.63 -14.25
C GLY A 361 -15.63 148.37 -15.03
N PHE A 362 -15.92 148.52 -16.33
CA PHE A 362 -16.20 147.40 -17.23
C PHE A 362 -14.96 146.53 -17.47
N ALA A 363 -13.77 147.12 -17.57
CA ALA A 363 -12.52 146.38 -17.73
C ALA A 363 -12.24 145.45 -16.53
N VAL A 364 -12.54 145.88 -15.30
CA VAL A 364 -12.40 145.05 -14.09
C VAL A 364 -13.36 143.85 -14.13
N VAL A 365 -14.64 144.08 -14.46
CA VAL A 365 -15.62 142.99 -14.57
C VAL A 365 -15.25 142.03 -15.70
N ALA A 366 -14.81 142.53 -16.85
CA ALA A 366 -14.37 141.69 -17.96
C ALA A 366 -13.13 140.85 -17.60
N GLY A 367 -12.20 141.41 -16.82
CA GLY A 367 -11.06 140.67 -16.25
C GLY A 367 -11.50 139.54 -15.31
N GLU A 368 -12.42 139.83 -14.38
CA GLU A 368 -12.95 138.83 -13.45
C GLU A 368 -13.69 137.69 -14.16
N VAL A 369 -14.51 138.00 -15.18
CA VAL A 369 -15.20 137.00 -15.99
C VAL A 369 -14.21 136.14 -16.78
N LYS A 370 -13.12 136.75 -17.28
CA LYS A 370 -12.05 136.03 -17.98
C LYS A 370 -11.33 135.06 -17.05
N ASP A 371 -11.00 135.48 -15.84
CA ASP A 371 -10.33 134.65 -14.84
C ASP A 371 -11.24 133.49 -14.39
N LEU A 372 -12.54 133.77 -14.16
CA LEU A 372 -13.54 132.74 -13.84
C LEU A 372 -13.71 131.72 -14.99
N ALA A 373 -13.68 132.17 -16.24
CA ALA A 373 -13.74 131.28 -17.40
C ALA A 373 -12.49 130.39 -17.49
N SER A 374 -11.30 130.94 -17.25
CA SER A 374 -10.04 130.19 -17.18
C SER A 374 -10.06 129.15 -16.05
N GLU A 375 -10.53 129.52 -14.86
CA GLU A 375 -10.67 128.60 -13.73
C GLU A 375 -11.70 127.49 -14.03
N THR A 376 -12.80 127.82 -14.71
CA THR A 376 -13.80 126.83 -15.16
C THR A 376 -13.19 125.85 -16.15
N ALA A 377 -12.40 126.30 -17.13
CA ALA A 377 -11.71 125.42 -18.08
C ALA A 377 -10.74 124.48 -17.35
N GLN A 378 -9.94 125.00 -16.41
CA GLN A 378 -9.03 124.17 -15.61
C GLN A 378 -9.76 123.16 -14.72
N ALA A 379 -10.88 123.55 -14.10
CA ALA A 379 -11.70 122.66 -13.29
C ALA A 379 -12.29 121.53 -14.14
N THR A 380 -12.77 121.86 -15.33
CA THR A 380 -13.34 120.90 -16.27
C THR A 380 -12.30 119.92 -16.79
N GLU A 381 -11.08 120.40 -17.07
CA GLU A 381 -9.95 119.56 -17.43
C GLU A 381 -9.54 118.60 -16.29
N ARG A 382 -9.61 119.04 -15.03
CA ARG A 382 -9.45 118.13 -13.87
C ARG A 382 -10.55 117.05 -13.83
N ILE A 383 -11.80 117.42 -14.11
CA ILE A 383 -12.93 116.46 -14.17
C ILE A 383 -12.66 115.40 -15.25
N ARG A 384 -12.24 115.81 -16.45
CA ARG A 384 -11.93 114.87 -17.55
C ARG A 384 -10.86 113.85 -17.15
N ARG A 385 -9.76 114.30 -16.53
CA ARG A 385 -8.71 113.40 -16.02
C ARG A 385 -9.23 112.38 -15.01
N VAL A 386 -10.14 112.78 -14.12
CA VAL A 386 -10.78 111.87 -13.16
C VAL A 386 -11.70 110.88 -13.88
N VAL A 387 -12.48 111.34 -14.86
CA VAL A 387 -13.37 110.49 -15.65
C VAL A 387 -12.57 109.44 -16.44
N ASP A 388 -11.45 109.83 -17.06
CA ASP A 388 -10.58 108.89 -17.78
C ASP A 388 -9.95 107.85 -16.86
N ALA A 389 -9.53 108.24 -15.66
CA ALA A 389 -9.03 107.30 -14.65
C ALA A 389 -10.12 106.29 -14.25
N VAL A 390 -11.33 106.78 -13.91
CA VAL A 390 -12.46 105.90 -13.53
C VAL A 390 -12.89 105.00 -14.71
N ARG A 391 -12.85 105.50 -15.94
CA ARG A 391 -13.12 104.71 -17.15
C ARG A 391 -12.11 103.56 -17.30
N GLY A 392 -10.84 103.82 -17.00
CA GLY A 392 -9.78 102.80 -16.93
C GLY A 392 -10.11 101.72 -15.89
N ASP A 393 -10.42 102.12 -14.66
CA ASP A 393 -10.77 101.20 -13.57
C ASP A 393 -12.00 100.34 -13.90
N VAL A 394 -13.01 100.94 -14.56
CA VAL A 394 -14.22 100.26 -15.04
C VAL A 394 -13.88 99.17 -16.07
N GLN A 395 -12.96 99.45 -16.99
CA GLN A 395 -12.55 98.49 -18.02
C GLN A 395 -11.71 97.34 -17.45
N GLU A 396 -10.85 97.62 -16.47
CA GLU A 396 -10.11 96.60 -15.73
C GLU A 396 -11.06 95.69 -14.92
N ALA A 397 -12.05 96.28 -14.24
CA ALA A 397 -13.06 95.53 -13.51
C ALA A 397 -13.94 94.67 -14.43
N ALA A 398 -14.31 95.16 -15.62
CA ALA A 398 -15.02 94.36 -16.63
C ALA A 398 -14.20 93.14 -17.08
N THR A 399 -12.90 93.34 -17.34
CA THR A 399 -11.99 92.25 -17.74
C THR A 399 -11.86 91.20 -16.63
N SER A 400 -11.74 91.65 -15.38
CA SER A 400 -11.66 90.77 -14.21
C SER A 400 -12.93 89.94 -14.02
N LEU A 401 -14.11 90.51 -14.25
CA LEU A 401 -15.38 89.79 -14.20
C LEU A 401 -15.50 88.72 -15.29
N GLY A 402 -15.04 89.02 -16.51
CA GLY A 402 -14.97 88.03 -17.59
C GLY A 402 -14.09 86.82 -17.22
N ALA A 403 -12.92 87.07 -16.65
CA ALA A 403 -12.04 86.00 -16.17
C ALA A 403 -12.70 85.16 -15.06
N ILE A 404 -13.44 85.78 -14.14
CA ILE A 404 -14.19 85.06 -13.10
C ILE A 404 -15.27 84.16 -13.73
N GLN A 405 -16.01 84.65 -14.72
CA GLN A 405 -17.05 83.85 -15.41
C GLN A 405 -16.46 82.62 -16.11
N ASP A 406 -15.30 82.75 -16.76
CA ASP A 406 -14.62 81.62 -17.39
C ASP A 406 -14.12 80.60 -16.37
N VAL A 407 -13.58 81.06 -15.22
CA VAL A 407 -13.22 80.18 -14.11
C VAL A 407 -14.44 79.43 -13.58
N MET A 408 -15.57 80.11 -13.37
CA MET A 408 -16.80 79.47 -12.86
C MET A 408 -17.35 78.44 -13.84
N ARG A 409 -17.27 78.69 -15.15
CA ARG A 409 -17.63 77.70 -16.18
C ARG A 409 -16.75 76.46 -16.10
N GLY A 410 -15.43 76.64 -15.99
CA GLY A 410 -14.49 75.54 -15.81
C GLY A 410 -14.75 74.73 -14.54
N VAL A 411 -15.17 75.38 -13.44
CA VAL A 411 -15.56 74.68 -12.21
C VAL A 411 -16.79 73.80 -12.46
N VAL A 412 -17.84 74.31 -13.11
CA VAL A 412 -19.06 73.53 -13.41
C VAL A 412 -18.74 72.32 -14.29
N GLU A 413 -17.92 72.48 -15.33
CA GLU A 413 -17.48 71.38 -16.20
C GLU A 413 -16.67 70.32 -15.44
N ALA A 414 -15.74 70.76 -14.58
CA ALA A 414 -14.95 69.86 -13.74
C ALA A 414 -15.84 69.08 -12.75
N GLN A 415 -16.83 69.73 -12.12
CA GLN A 415 -17.78 69.04 -11.24
C GLN A 415 -18.65 68.05 -11.99
N GLY A 416 -19.07 68.34 -13.23
CA GLY A 416 -19.79 67.39 -14.08
C GLY A 416 -18.97 66.13 -14.40
N THR A 417 -17.67 66.30 -14.63
CA THR A 417 -16.73 65.17 -14.83
C THR A 417 -16.59 64.34 -13.56
N ILE A 418 -16.44 64.98 -12.39
CA ILE A 418 -16.37 64.29 -11.09
C ILE A 418 -17.67 63.50 -10.83
N ALA A 419 -18.83 64.10 -11.06
CA ALA A 419 -20.12 63.44 -10.86
C ALA A 419 -20.26 62.18 -11.73
N SER A 420 -19.82 62.24 -12.99
CA SER A 420 -19.83 61.09 -13.90
C SER A 420 -18.90 59.98 -13.42
N ALA A 421 -17.67 60.32 -13.02
CA ALA A 421 -16.71 59.35 -12.49
C ALA A 421 -17.21 58.69 -11.18
N VAL A 422 -17.86 59.45 -10.30
CA VAL A 422 -18.46 58.92 -9.06
C VAL A 422 -19.62 57.98 -9.36
N ALA A 423 -20.43 58.26 -10.37
CA ALA A 423 -21.52 57.38 -10.80
C ALA A 423 -20.98 56.04 -11.34
N GLU A 424 -19.94 56.08 -12.18
CA GLU A 424 -19.26 54.87 -12.66
C GLU A 424 -18.65 54.05 -11.52
N GLN A 425 -17.94 54.71 -10.60
CA GLN A 425 -17.35 54.04 -9.43
C GLN A 425 -18.42 53.41 -8.52
N SER A 426 -19.55 54.10 -8.31
CA SER A 426 -20.67 53.56 -7.53
C SER A 426 -21.25 52.30 -8.17
N SER A 427 -21.41 52.29 -9.50
CA SER A 427 -21.85 51.11 -10.25
C SER A 427 -20.83 49.96 -10.15
N ALA A 428 -19.54 50.26 -10.29
CA ALA A 428 -18.49 49.25 -10.16
C ALA A 428 -18.48 48.64 -8.75
N THR A 429 -18.59 49.46 -7.70
CA THR A 429 -18.65 49.00 -6.30
C THR A 429 -19.89 48.17 -6.01
N ALA A 430 -21.04 48.48 -6.61
CA ALA A 430 -22.23 47.64 -6.53
C ALA A 430 -21.99 46.25 -7.17
N GLY A 431 -21.29 46.21 -8.31
CA GLY A 431 -20.86 44.96 -8.95
C GLY A 431 -19.94 44.14 -8.04
N VAL A 432 -18.92 44.76 -7.45
CA VAL A 432 -18.02 44.09 -6.50
C VAL A 432 -18.79 43.56 -5.28
N ARG A 433 -19.78 44.31 -4.78
CA ARG A 433 -20.62 43.85 -3.66
C ARG A 433 -21.35 42.55 -3.98
N SER A 434 -21.88 42.42 -5.20
CA SER A 434 -22.52 41.18 -5.66
C SER A 434 -21.55 40.01 -5.64
N THR A 435 -20.34 40.20 -6.18
CA THR A 435 -19.28 39.17 -6.20
C THR A 435 -18.87 38.75 -4.79
N ILE A 436 -18.79 39.69 -3.84
CA ILE A 436 -18.49 39.39 -2.43
C ILE A 436 -19.62 38.60 -1.78
N ALA A 437 -20.89 38.93 -2.05
CA ALA A 437 -22.03 38.18 -1.53
C ALA A 437 -22.06 36.73 -2.04
N GLU A 438 -21.69 36.51 -3.30
CA GLU A 438 -21.49 35.18 -3.86
C GLU A 438 -20.35 34.44 -3.16
N ALA A 439 -19.18 35.08 -3.02
CA ALA A 439 -18.03 34.51 -2.31
C ALA A 439 -18.36 34.16 -0.83
N ALA A 440 -19.18 34.98 -0.17
CA ALA A 440 -19.68 34.72 1.19
C ALA A 440 -20.50 33.42 1.24
N THR A 441 -21.42 33.27 0.29
CA THR A 441 -22.27 32.09 0.17
C THR A 441 -21.44 30.83 -0.10
N ASP A 442 -20.40 30.95 -0.93
CA ASP A 442 -19.49 29.85 -1.28
C ASP A 442 -18.62 29.45 -0.09
N ALA A 443 -18.09 30.41 0.65
CA ALA A 443 -17.35 30.18 1.88
C ALA A 443 -18.21 29.43 2.92
N GLN A 444 -19.48 29.84 3.09
CA GLN A 444 -20.41 29.16 3.99
C GLN A 444 -20.73 27.72 3.53
N ARG A 445 -20.95 27.50 2.22
CA ARG A 445 -21.17 26.15 1.68
C ARG A 445 -19.96 25.27 1.88
N MET A 446 -18.75 25.80 1.68
CA MET A 446 -17.50 25.10 1.93
C MET A 446 -17.38 24.73 3.42
N SER A 447 -17.64 25.66 4.33
CA SER A 447 -17.59 25.40 5.78
C SER A 447 -18.53 24.27 6.19
N ARG A 448 -19.80 24.30 5.75
CA ARG A 448 -20.77 23.24 6.04
C ARG A 448 -20.36 21.89 5.44
N SER A 449 -19.78 21.90 4.24
CA SER A 449 -19.30 20.68 3.59
C SER A 449 -18.13 20.06 4.35
N LEU A 450 -17.21 20.89 4.84
CA LEU A 450 -16.10 20.44 5.67
C LEU A 450 -16.59 19.86 7.01
N GLU A 451 -17.51 20.53 7.70
CA GLU A 451 -18.14 19.99 8.92
C GLU A 451 -18.82 18.63 8.68
N GLY A 452 -19.52 18.49 7.54
CA GLY A 452 -20.15 17.22 7.16
C GLY A 452 -19.14 16.10 6.92
N ILE A 453 -17.97 16.40 6.33
CA ILE A 453 -16.90 15.41 6.14
C ILE A 453 -16.28 15.01 7.48
N THR A 454 -16.02 15.98 8.37
CA THR A 454 -15.44 15.71 9.70
C THR A 454 -16.35 14.86 10.58
N LEU A 455 -17.67 14.92 10.40
CA LEU A 455 -18.64 14.07 11.11
C LEU A 455 -18.73 12.64 10.54
N LEU A 456 -18.24 12.40 9.33
CA LEU A 456 -18.25 11.08 8.66
C LEU A 456 -16.96 10.28 8.86
N THR A 457 -15.88 10.95 9.25
CA THR A 457 -14.58 10.36 9.62
C THR A 457 -14.48 10.16 11.12
#